data_AF-A0A933IP21-F1
#
_entry.id   AF-A0A933IP21-F1
#
_cell.length_a   1.000
_cell.length_b   1.000
_cell.length_c   1.000
_cell.angle_alpha   90.00
_cell.angle_beta   90.00
_cell.angle_gamma   90.00
#
_symmetry.space_group_name_H-M   'P 1'
#
loop_
_entity.id
_entity.type
_entity.pdbx_description
1 polymer ?
#
loop_
_entity_poly.entity_id
_entity_poly.type
_entity_poly.pdbx_seq_one_letter_code
_entity_poly.pdbx_strand_id
1 'polypeptide(L)'
;MVYVVLYLVTAVLFTNGLIMAGVITAFNPVAGQAGIGILNVAFSAAGVANLNYIIGGIMVIMALVILVMDTYKGFGETVSLVVGSAVLTFAVAYLLLGGALFNMYNPDYIAMAKAAVPEGGQANPFVGFAAFQPLGWYSLPMSVLIFIEGLGYFHILGKKLPKVPQFGILWVSYAIAFFLFFYVFGLGNFGALQFTGWYCCFISIVTIAYPALANLNAGKVGAW
;
A
#
# COMPACT_ATOMS: atom_id res chain seq x y z
N MET A 1 16.23 2.09 12.76
CA MET A 1 15.20 3.05 12.32
C MET A 1 14.35 2.49 11.17
N VAL A 2 14.91 2.18 10.00
CA VAL A 2 14.15 1.64 8.85
C VAL A 2 13.51 0.27 9.11
N TYR A 3 14.13 -0.64 9.87
CA TYR A 3 13.51 -1.92 10.20
C TYR A 3 12.28 -1.83 11.13
N VAL A 4 12.21 -0.80 11.98
CA VAL A 4 11.01 -0.51 12.78
C VAL A 4 9.88 -0.01 11.87
N VAL A 5 10.22 0.83 10.89
CA VAL A 5 9.25 1.28 9.87
C VAL A 5 8.78 0.11 9.01
N LEU A 6 9.66 -0.81 8.60
CA LEU A 6 9.28 -2.02 7.87
C LEU A 6 8.33 -2.90 8.72
N TYR A 7 8.53 -2.98 10.03
CA TYR A 7 7.59 -3.68 10.91
C TYR A 7 6.20 -3.01 10.95
N LEU A 8 6.15 -1.69 11.02
CA LEU A 8 4.90 -0.93 10.95
C LEU A 8 4.22 -1.08 9.57
N VAL A 9 4.99 -1.00 8.49
CA VAL A 9 4.52 -1.19 7.11
C VAL A 9 3.97 -2.60 6.91
N THR A 10 4.59 -3.61 7.54
CA THR A 10 4.07 -4.98 7.55
C THR A 10 2.65 -5.01 8.13
N ALA A 11 2.46 -4.44 9.32
CA ALA A 11 1.18 -4.45 10.00
C ALA A 11 0.09 -3.75 9.15
N VAL A 12 0.43 -2.64 8.49
CA VAL A 12 -0.51 -1.89 7.64
C VAL A 12 -0.85 -2.64 6.38
N LEU A 13 0.14 -3.10 5.61
CA LEU A 13 -0.11 -3.80 4.36
C LEU A 13 -0.86 -5.10 4.58
N PHE A 14 -0.51 -5.83 5.65
CA PHE A 14 -1.22 -7.03 6.06
C PHE A 14 -2.67 -6.74 6.44
N THR A 15 -2.91 -5.71 7.28
CA THR A 15 -4.27 -5.32 7.69
C THR A 15 -5.11 -4.90 6.48
N ASN A 16 -4.57 -4.06 5.60
CA ASN A 16 -5.25 -3.65 4.37
C ASN A 16 -5.53 -4.85 3.45
N GLY A 17 -4.58 -5.80 3.35
CA GLY A 17 -4.75 -7.04 2.61
C GLY A 17 -5.88 -7.91 3.16
N LEU A 18 -5.94 -8.12 4.48
CA LEU A 18 -7.00 -8.88 5.14
C LEU A 18 -8.39 -8.26 4.94
N ILE A 19 -8.45 -6.93 4.91
CA ILE A 19 -9.67 -6.18 4.63
C ILE A 19 -10.11 -6.42 3.17
N MET A 20 -9.21 -6.26 2.20
CA MET A 20 -9.51 -6.51 0.78
C MET A 20 -9.83 -7.98 0.50
N ALA A 21 -9.24 -8.91 1.24
CA ALA A 21 -9.50 -10.35 1.16
C ALA A 21 -10.87 -10.75 1.76
N GLY A 22 -11.56 -9.82 2.42
CA GLY A 22 -12.86 -10.07 3.06
C GLY A 22 -12.78 -10.79 4.40
N VAL A 23 -11.58 -10.89 5.00
CA VAL A 23 -11.37 -11.51 6.32
C VAL A 23 -11.77 -10.55 7.45
N ILE A 24 -11.43 -9.27 7.30
CA ILE A 24 -11.86 -8.20 8.21
C ILE A 24 -12.98 -7.42 7.53
N THR A 25 -14.15 -7.36 8.16
CA THR A 25 -15.30 -6.59 7.68
C THR A 25 -15.12 -5.09 7.97
N ALA A 26 -14.22 -4.43 7.24
CA ALA A 26 -14.11 -2.96 7.21
C ALA A 26 -14.76 -2.35 5.95
N PHE A 27 -14.89 -3.16 4.89
CA PHE A 27 -15.75 -2.87 3.73
C PHE A 27 -17.00 -3.75 3.86
N ASN A 28 -18.10 -3.20 4.37
CA ASN A 28 -19.39 -3.76 4.03
C ASN A 28 -19.82 -3.09 2.72
N PRO A 29 -19.74 -3.76 1.54
CA PRO A 29 -20.26 -3.21 0.29
C PRO A 29 -21.79 -3.02 0.33
N VAL A 30 -22.44 -3.48 1.41
CA VAL A 30 -23.87 -3.42 1.62
C VAL A 30 -24.17 -2.53 2.84
N ALA A 31 -23.85 -1.24 2.72
CA ALA A 31 -24.55 -0.21 3.47
C ALA A 31 -26.02 -0.15 2.97
N GLY A 32 -26.81 -1.20 3.26
CA GLY A 32 -28.19 -1.30 2.78
C GLY A 32 -28.95 -2.62 3.00
N GLN A 33 -28.32 -3.72 3.43
CA GLN A 33 -29.04 -4.94 3.79
C GLN A 33 -28.78 -5.31 5.24
N ALA A 34 -29.84 -5.18 6.04
CA ALA A 34 -29.94 -5.76 7.35
C ALA A 34 -29.82 -7.29 7.23
N GLY A 35 -28.76 -7.89 7.78
CA GLY A 35 -28.73 -9.34 7.98
C GLY A 35 -27.40 -10.07 7.82
N ILE A 36 -26.30 -9.43 7.38
CA ILE A 36 -25.00 -10.11 7.33
C ILE A 36 -24.29 -9.91 8.68
N GLY A 37 -24.04 -11.01 9.38
CA GLY A 37 -23.40 -11.02 10.70
C GLY A 37 -22.05 -10.31 10.69
N ILE A 38 -22.01 -9.18 11.38
CA ILE A 38 -20.79 -8.42 11.69
C ILE A 38 -19.96 -9.31 12.61
N LEU A 39 -18.83 -9.83 12.12
CA LEU A 39 -17.81 -10.37 13.01
C LEU A 39 -17.22 -9.17 13.76
N ASN A 40 -17.76 -8.96 14.95
CA ASN A 40 -17.51 -7.86 15.87
C ASN A 40 -16.10 -7.98 16.46
N VAL A 41 -15.10 -7.61 15.66
CA VAL A 41 -13.83 -7.11 16.14
C VAL A 41 -13.82 -5.65 15.73
N ALA A 42 -13.70 -4.74 16.69
CA ALA A 42 -13.90 -3.29 16.55
C ALA A 42 -12.87 -2.57 15.64
N PHE A 43 -12.65 -3.05 14.42
CA PHE A 43 -11.92 -2.32 13.38
C PHE A 43 -12.93 -1.49 12.59
N SER A 44 -13.25 -0.31 13.11
CA SER A 44 -13.90 0.70 12.28
C SER A 44 -12.96 1.04 11.13
N ALA A 45 -13.48 1.24 9.92
CA ALA A 45 -12.66 1.73 8.83
C ALA A 45 -12.00 3.09 9.14
N ALA A 46 -12.54 3.86 10.10
CA ALA A 46 -11.87 5.01 10.70
C ALA A 46 -10.58 4.62 11.45
N GLY A 47 -10.56 3.52 12.19
CA GLY A 47 -9.36 2.96 12.78
C GLY A 47 -8.31 2.53 11.74
N VAL A 48 -8.76 1.92 10.64
CA VAL A 48 -7.89 1.55 9.51
C VAL A 48 -7.36 2.79 8.79
N ALA A 49 -8.21 3.80 8.58
CA ALA A 49 -7.82 5.09 8.01
C ALA A 49 -6.75 5.78 8.87
N ASN A 50 -6.99 5.86 10.19
CA ASN A 50 -6.04 6.39 11.17
C ASN A 50 -4.69 5.67 11.10
N LEU A 51 -4.71 4.34 11.05
CA LEU A 51 -3.50 3.54 10.96
C LEU A 51 -2.69 3.89 9.69
N ASN A 52 -3.36 3.99 8.54
CA ASN A 52 -2.76 4.38 7.28
C ASN A 52 -2.19 5.81 7.31
N TYR A 53 -2.91 6.77 7.92
CA TYR A 53 -2.43 8.15 8.09
C TYR A 53 -1.20 8.26 8.99
N ILE A 54 -1.25 7.62 10.16
CA ILE A 54 -0.15 7.68 11.14
C ILE A 54 1.11 7.09 10.52
N ILE A 55 1.00 5.91 9.91
CA ILE A 55 2.18 5.23 9.35
C ILE A 55 2.65 5.91 8.07
N GLY A 56 1.75 6.36 7.20
CA GLY A 56 2.10 7.20 6.06
C GLY A 56 2.84 8.47 6.48
N GLY A 57 2.36 9.18 7.51
CA GLY A 57 3.02 10.38 8.06
C GLY A 57 4.41 10.11 8.62
N ILE A 58 4.57 9.02 9.40
CA ILE A 58 5.88 8.59 9.89
C ILE A 58 6.82 8.28 8.72
N MET A 59 6.32 7.62 7.67
CA MET A 59 7.12 7.31 6.49
C MET A 59 7.57 8.57 5.74
N VAL A 60 6.73 9.60 5.63
CA VAL A 60 7.15 10.89 5.03
C VAL A 60 8.32 11.49 5.83
N ILE A 61 8.20 11.59 7.15
CA ILE A 61 9.27 12.13 8.01
C ILE A 61 10.55 11.32 7.82
N MET A 62 10.43 10.00 7.80
CA MET A 62 11.55 9.07 7.60
C MET A 62 12.22 9.24 6.23
N ALA A 63 11.45 9.40 5.16
CA ALA A 63 12.00 9.67 3.83
C ALA A 63 12.82 10.96 3.83
N LEU A 64 12.29 12.03 4.43
CA LEU A 64 13.00 13.31 4.54
C LEU A 64 14.28 13.20 5.37
N VAL A 65 14.24 12.48 6.49
CA VAL A 65 15.43 12.22 7.32
C VAL A 65 16.49 11.45 6.54
N ILE A 66 16.11 10.41 5.80
CA ILE A 66 17.03 9.61 4.98
C ILE A 66 17.73 10.49 3.93
N LEU A 67 16.97 11.38 3.29
CA LEU A 67 17.47 12.30 2.27
C LEU A 67 18.42 13.36 2.85
N VAL A 68 18.03 14.01 3.96
CA VAL A 68 18.81 15.09 4.58
C VAL A 68 20.09 14.56 5.24
N MET A 69 20.01 13.40 5.89
CA MET A 69 21.15 12.82 6.62
C MET A 69 22.03 11.91 5.77
N ASP A 70 21.62 11.61 4.53
CA ASP A 70 22.30 10.67 3.63
C ASP A 70 22.62 9.34 4.33
N THR A 71 21.60 8.76 4.97
CA THR A 71 21.76 7.66 5.95
C THR A 71 22.41 6.40 5.37
N TYR A 72 22.34 6.21 4.05
CA TYR A 72 22.82 5.02 3.35
C TYR A 72 24.05 5.27 2.48
N LYS A 73 24.78 6.39 2.67
CA LYS A 73 26.00 6.70 1.91
C LYS A 73 27.04 5.59 1.89
N GLY A 74 27.11 4.78 2.95
CA GLY A 74 28.03 3.64 3.06
C GLY A 74 27.76 2.49 2.07
N PHE A 75 26.59 2.47 1.42
CA PHE A 75 26.21 1.45 0.44
C PHE A 75 26.40 1.90 -1.01
N GLY A 76 26.85 3.15 -1.23
CA GLY A 76 27.14 3.71 -2.55
C GLY A 76 26.49 5.06 -2.77
N GLU A 77 27.05 5.81 -3.72
CA GLU A 77 26.45 7.05 -4.21
C GLU A 77 25.04 6.74 -4.73
N THR A 78 24.06 7.57 -4.38
CA THR A 78 22.63 7.46 -4.77
C THR A 78 21.74 6.50 -3.97
N VAL A 79 22.27 5.64 -3.09
CA VAL A 79 21.43 4.68 -2.35
C VAL A 79 20.44 5.40 -1.42
N SER A 80 20.85 6.44 -0.70
CA SER A 80 19.94 7.20 0.17
C SER A 80 18.82 7.89 -0.61
N LEU A 81 19.11 8.40 -1.81
CA LEU A 81 18.11 9.02 -2.68
C LEU A 81 17.07 8.00 -3.13
N VAL A 82 17.52 6.83 -3.56
CA VAL A 82 16.67 5.72 -3.98
C VAL A 82 15.78 5.26 -2.82
N VAL A 83 16.36 4.95 -1.66
CA VAL A 83 15.61 4.54 -0.47
C VAL A 83 14.63 5.64 -0.02
N GLY A 84 15.06 6.90 0.03
CA GLY A 84 14.19 8.02 0.41
C GLY A 84 13.02 8.19 -0.55
N SER A 85 13.27 8.13 -1.86
CA SER A 85 12.22 8.22 -2.88
C SER A 85 11.22 7.07 -2.79
N ALA A 86 11.69 5.86 -2.57
CA ALA A 86 10.85 4.70 -2.37
C ALA A 86 9.97 4.82 -1.12
N VAL A 87 10.55 5.18 0.02
CA VAL A 87 9.78 5.36 1.26
C VAL A 87 8.68 6.40 1.05
N LEU A 88 8.98 7.49 0.33
CA LEU A 88 7.98 8.50 -0.02
C LEU A 88 6.89 7.94 -0.94
N THR A 89 7.24 7.13 -1.94
CA THR A 89 6.28 6.49 -2.85
C THR A 89 5.25 5.65 -2.09
N PHE A 90 5.69 4.82 -1.14
CA PHE A 90 4.77 4.03 -0.32
C PHE A 90 4.01 4.89 0.70
N ALA A 91 4.65 5.93 1.27
CA ALA A 91 4.01 6.85 2.20
C ALA A 91 2.77 7.50 1.58
N VAL A 92 2.91 8.00 0.34
CA VAL A 92 1.80 8.62 -0.40
C VAL A 92 0.69 7.60 -0.67
N ALA A 93 1.03 6.34 -1.02
CA ALA A 93 0.02 5.29 -1.20
C ALA A 93 -0.82 5.07 0.08
N TYR A 94 -0.18 5.00 1.24
CA TYR A 94 -0.87 4.87 2.51
C TYR A 94 -1.70 6.11 2.88
N LEU A 95 -1.20 7.31 2.63
CA LEU A 95 -1.96 8.54 2.87
C LEU A 95 -3.19 8.63 1.96
N LEU A 96 -3.07 8.27 0.68
CA LEU A 96 -4.20 8.21 -0.26
C LEU A 96 -5.21 7.15 0.17
N LEU A 97 -4.75 5.99 0.65
CA LEU A 97 -5.60 4.94 1.16
C LEU A 97 -6.36 5.38 2.43
N GLY A 98 -5.68 6.04 3.37
CA GLY A 98 -6.30 6.62 4.55
C GLY A 98 -7.35 7.67 4.19
N GLY A 99 -7.02 8.56 3.25
CA GLY A 99 -7.95 9.60 2.77
C GLY A 99 -9.17 9.02 2.07
N ALA A 100 -8.98 7.99 1.24
CA ALA A 100 -10.07 7.26 0.60
C ALA A 100 -11.02 6.66 1.65
N LEU A 101 -10.45 5.99 2.65
CA LEU A 101 -11.22 5.37 3.73
C LEU A 101 -12.00 6.42 4.54
N PHE A 102 -11.47 7.61 4.83
CA PHE A 102 -12.25 8.68 5.46
C PHE A 102 -13.36 9.22 4.57
N ASN A 103 -13.07 9.43 3.28
CA ASN A 103 -14.04 9.95 2.32
C ASN A 103 -15.25 9.02 2.15
N MET A 104 -15.07 7.70 2.29
CA MET A 104 -16.19 6.75 2.31
C MET A 104 -17.23 7.03 3.40
N TYR A 105 -16.85 7.68 4.51
CA TYR A 105 -17.75 8.03 5.62
C TYR A 105 -18.14 9.51 5.63
N ASN A 106 -17.64 10.32 4.68
CA ASN A 106 -18.00 11.71 4.58
C ASN A 106 -19.42 11.85 3.98
N PRO A 107 -20.39 12.47 4.70
CA PRO A 107 -21.76 12.65 4.22
C PRO A 107 -21.84 13.34 2.86
N ASP A 108 -20.95 14.30 2.58
CA ASP A 108 -20.92 15.03 1.31
C ASP A 108 -20.49 14.14 0.15
N TYR A 109 -19.51 13.25 0.38
CA TYR A 109 -19.05 12.28 -0.61
C TYR A 109 -20.14 11.24 -0.91
N ILE A 110 -20.84 10.79 0.13
CA ILE A 110 -21.99 9.90 0.01
C ILE A 110 -23.11 10.58 -0.79
N ALA A 111 -23.38 11.87 -0.53
CA ALA A 111 -24.40 12.63 -1.24
C ALA A 111 -24.05 12.85 -2.73
N MET A 112 -22.81 13.25 -3.04
CA MET A 112 -22.33 13.41 -4.42
C MET A 112 -22.43 12.11 -5.21
N ALA A 113 -22.04 11.00 -4.60
CA ALA A 113 -22.05 9.72 -5.29
C ALA A 113 -23.46 9.12 -5.41
N LYS A 114 -24.38 9.43 -4.49
CA LYS A 114 -25.82 9.16 -4.66
C LYS A 114 -26.43 9.97 -5.80
N ALA A 115 -26.02 11.23 -5.97
CA ALA A 115 -26.48 12.10 -7.05
C ALA A 115 -25.95 11.68 -8.44
N ALA A 116 -24.85 10.92 -8.49
CA ALA A 116 -24.31 10.34 -9.72
C ALA A 116 -25.05 9.08 -10.20
N VAL A 117 -26.05 8.59 -9.44
CA VAL A 117 -26.88 7.45 -9.83
C VAL A 117 -28.09 7.98 -10.63
N PRO A 118 -28.30 7.54 -11.89
CA PRO A 118 -29.48 7.90 -12.66
C PRO A 118 -30.78 7.54 -11.93
N GLU A 119 -31.83 8.36 -12.05
CA GLU A 119 -33.15 8.08 -11.44
C GLU A 119 -33.66 6.68 -11.83
N GLY A 120 -34.02 5.87 -10.83
CA GLY A 120 -34.44 4.48 -11.01
C GLY A 120 -33.30 3.44 -11.02
N GLY A 121 -32.03 3.88 -10.95
CA GLY A 121 -30.88 3.00 -10.79
C GLY A 121 -30.73 2.46 -9.36
N GLN A 122 -30.28 1.22 -9.21
CA GLN A 122 -29.88 0.70 -7.89
C GLN A 122 -28.72 1.53 -7.34
N ALA A 123 -28.69 1.73 -6.02
CA ALA A 123 -27.61 2.42 -5.34
C ALA A 123 -26.28 1.86 -5.80
N ASN A 124 -25.46 2.72 -6.41
CA ASN A 124 -24.24 2.27 -7.03
C ASN A 124 -23.21 1.97 -5.92
N PRO A 125 -22.74 0.71 -5.74
CA PRO A 125 -21.68 0.41 -4.77
C PRO A 125 -20.37 1.17 -5.07
N PHE A 126 -20.26 1.78 -6.27
CA PHE A 126 -19.14 2.63 -6.70
C PHE A 126 -19.05 4.01 -6.00
N VAL A 127 -19.94 4.36 -5.06
CA VAL A 127 -19.75 5.54 -4.19
C VAL A 127 -18.44 5.44 -3.40
N GLY A 128 -18.11 4.23 -2.91
CA GLY A 128 -16.81 3.96 -2.30
C GLY A 128 -15.67 3.96 -3.32
N PHE A 129 -15.91 3.53 -4.56
CA PHE A 129 -14.90 3.41 -5.61
C PHE A 129 -14.27 4.75 -5.99
N ALA A 130 -15.08 5.81 -6.12
CA ALA A 130 -14.57 7.14 -6.43
C ALA A 130 -13.51 7.62 -5.42
N ALA A 131 -13.68 7.25 -4.14
CA ALA A 131 -12.73 7.60 -3.09
C ALA A 131 -11.35 6.93 -3.27
N PHE A 132 -11.27 5.73 -3.86
CA PHE A 132 -10.01 5.01 -4.10
C PHE A 132 -9.40 5.27 -5.48
N GLN A 133 -10.11 5.93 -6.41
CA GLN A 133 -9.56 6.23 -7.73
C GLN A 133 -8.22 7.00 -7.69
N PRO A 134 -8.02 8.00 -6.79
CA PRO A 134 -6.71 8.64 -6.67
C PRO A 134 -5.58 7.66 -6.34
N LEU A 135 -5.82 6.69 -5.44
CA LEU A 135 -4.85 5.63 -5.14
C LEU A 135 -4.62 4.74 -6.36
N GLY A 136 -5.68 4.33 -7.05
CA GLY A 136 -5.59 3.49 -8.24
C GLY A 136 -4.75 4.16 -9.34
N TRP A 137 -5.04 5.40 -9.69
CA TRP A 137 -4.32 6.14 -10.73
C TRP A 137 -2.91 6.55 -10.32
N TYR A 138 -2.67 6.84 -9.05
CA TYR A 138 -1.32 7.01 -8.51
C TYR A 138 -0.50 5.72 -8.67
N SER A 139 -1.14 4.55 -8.54
CA SER A 139 -0.45 3.28 -8.54
C SER A 139 0.09 2.84 -9.90
N LEU A 140 -0.49 3.32 -11.00
CA LEU A 140 -0.01 2.98 -12.35
C LEU A 140 1.42 3.47 -12.61
N PRO A 141 1.74 4.78 -12.56
CA PRO A 141 3.11 5.24 -12.79
C PRO A 141 4.08 4.67 -11.74
N MET A 142 3.63 4.47 -10.49
CA MET A 142 4.48 3.87 -9.46
C MET A 142 4.81 2.41 -9.76
N SER A 143 3.87 1.62 -10.28
CA SER A 143 4.14 0.24 -10.68
C SER A 143 5.29 0.15 -11.71
N VAL A 144 5.33 1.09 -12.66
CA VAL A 144 6.39 1.16 -13.68
C VAL A 144 7.73 1.56 -13.07
N LEU A 145 7.75 2.62 -12.25
CA LEU A 145 8.99 3.11 -11.63
C LEU A 145 9.61 2.09 -10.67
N ILE A 146 8.79 1.45 -9.84
CA ILE A 146 9.20 0.39 -8.90
C ILE A 146 9.69 -0.84 -9.67
N PHE A 147 9.06 -1.18 -10.80
CA PHE A 147 9.54 -2.25 -11.65
C PHE A 147 10.93 -1.96 -12.23
N ILE A 148 11.14 -0.74 -12.75
CA ILE A 148 12.44 -0.27 -13.26
C ILE A 148 13.51 -0.32 -12.15
N GLU A 149 13.16 0.09 -10.93
CA GLU A 149 14.06 -0.02 -9.77
C GLU A 149 14.46 -1.47 -9.49
N GLY A 150 13.51 -2.41 -9.55
CA GLY A 150 13.81 -3.84 -9.45
C GLY A 150 14.78 -4.35 -10.51
N LEU A 151 14.62 -3.92 -11.76
CA LEU A 151 15.57 -4.21 -12.84
C LEU A 151 16.95 -3.60 -12.60
N GLY A 152 17.03 -2.48 -11.89
CA GLY A 152 18.27 -1.87 -11.42
C GLY A 152 19.03 -2.78 -10.45
N TYR A 153 18.36 -3.37 -9.46
CA TYR A 153 18.97 -4.32 -8.51
C TYR A 153 19.40 -5.66 -9.15
N PHE A 154 18.79 -6.03 -10.28
CA PHE A 154 19.23 -7.16 -11.10
C PHE A 154 20.43 -6.84 -12.01
N HIS A 155 20.85 -5.57 -12.09
CA HIS A 155 21.83 -5.06 -13.07
C HIS A 155 21.38 -5.20 -14.53
N ILE A 156 20.07 -5.24 -14.79
CA ILE A 156 19.53 -5.29 -16.15
C ILE A 156 19.55 -3.90 -16.79
N LEU A 157 19.20 -2.85 -16.04
CA LEU A 157 19.10 -1.46 -16.54
C LEU A 157 20.28 -0.56 -16.13
N GLY A 158 21.29 -1.08 -15.43
CA GLY A 158 22.46 -0.32 -15.02
C GLY A 158 23.24 -0.96 -13.87
N LYS A 159 24.37 -0.36 -13.49
CA LYS A 159 25.26 -0.89 -12.43
C LYS A 159 25.43 0.06 -11.23
N LYS A 160 24.66 1.15 -11.17
CA LYS A 160 24.75 2.13 -10.08
C LYS A 160 24.23 1.59 -8.75
N LEU A 161 23.18 0.78 -8.80
CA LEU A 161 22.67 0.07 -7.63
C LEU A 161 23.53 -1.16 -7.33
N PRO A 162 23.61 -1.62 -6.08
CA PRO A 162 24.29 -2.87 -5.74
C PRO A 162 23.55 -4.07 -6.32
N LYS A 163 24.29 -5.10 -6.74
CA LYS A 163 23.71 -6.32 -7.31
C LYS A 163 23.15 -7.22 -6.21
N VAL A 164 21.89 -6.99 -5.85
CA VAL A 164 21.19 -7.76 -4.81
C VAL A 164 19.88 -8.30 -5.40
N PRO A 165 19.90 -9.49 -6.04
CA PRO A 165 18.73 -10.04 -6.71
C PRO A 165 17.50 -10.20 -5.81
N GLN A 166 17.70 -10.45 -4.51
CA GLN A 166 16.62 -10.52 -3.53
C GLN A 166 15.86 -9.20 -3.43
N PHE A 167 16.56 -8.07 -3.51
CA PHE A 167 15.93 -6.75 -3.53
C PHE A 167 15.21 -6.53 -4.86
N GLY A 168 15.79 -6.97 -5.98
CA GLY A 168 15.11 -6.95 -7.28
C GLY A 168 13.76 -7.68 -7.27
N ILE A 169 13.70 -8.88 -6.68
CA ILE A 169 12.46 -9.66 -6.54
C ILE A 169 11.43 -8.92 -5.67
N LEU A 170 11.89 -8.33 -4.57
CA LEU A 170 11.06 -7.54 -3.67
C LEU A 170 10.45 -6.33 -4.39
N TRP A 171 11.24 -5.58 -5.17
CA TRP A 171 10.74 -4.46 -5.97
C TRP A 171 9.73 -4.90 -7.03
N VAL A 172 10.01 -5.97 -7.76
CA VAL A 172 9.05 -6.53 -8.74
C VAL A 172 7.75 -6.95 -8.07
N SER A 173 7.81 -7.50 -6.86
CA SER A 173 6.62 -7.87 -6.08
C SER A 173 5.78 -6.65 -5.71
N TYR A 174 6.42 -5.54 -5.32
CA TYR A 174 5.71 -4.29 -5.07
C TYR A 174 5.14 -3.66 -6.34
N ALA A 175 5.85 -3.77 -7.46
CA ALA A 175 5.34 -3.28 -8.74
C ALA A 175 4.04 -4.00 -9.13
N ILE A 176 3.97 -5.32 -8.91
CA ILE A 176 2.75 -6.11 -9.11
C ILE A 176 1.64 -5.62 -8.15
N ALA A 177 1.94 -5.38 -6.88
CA ALA A 177 0.95 -4.86 -5.92
C ALA A 177 0.35 -3.52 -6.37
N PHE A 178 1.20 -2.57 -6.77
CA PHE A 178 0.76 -1.28 -7.31
C PHE A 178 -0.05 -1.44 -8.61
N PHE A 179 0.37 -2.32 -9.51
CA PHE A 179 -0.42 -2.61 -10.71
C PHE A 179 -1.80 -3.18 -10.36
N LEU A 180 -1.88 -4.08 -9.38
CA LEU A 180 -3.15 -4.62 -8.90
C LEU A 180 -4.02 -3.54 -8.26
N PHE A 181 -3.46 -2.58 -7.52
CA PHE A 181 -4.20 -1.42 -7.02
C PHE A 181 -4.74 -0.55 -8.15
N PHE A 182 -3.96 -0.32 -9.22
CA PHE A 182 -4.47 0.35 -10.41
C PHE A 182 -5.60 -0.44 -11.08
N TYR A 183 -5.42 -1.75 -11.25
CA TYR A 183 -6.42 -2.62 -11.87
C TYR A 183 -7.75 -2.64 -11.11
N VAL A 184 -7.69 -2.72 -9.77
CA VAL A 184 -8.87 -2.75 -8.92
C VAL A 184 -9.46 -1.34 -8.73
N PHE A 185 -8.67 -0.38 -8.28
CA PHE A 185 -9.17 0.94 -7.86
C PHE A 185 -9.10 2.02 -8.95
N GLY A 186 -8.21 1.89 -9.94
CA GLY A 186 -8.14 2.82 -11.06
C GLY A 186 -9.14 2.46 -12.15
N LEU A 187 -9.12 1.19 -12.59
CA LEU A 187 -10.01 0.67 -13.64
C LEU A 187 -11.36 0.16 -13.12
N GLY A 188 -11.51 -0.02 -11.81
CA GLY A 188 -12.77 -0.51 -11.22
C GLY A 188 -12.98 -2.01 -11.35
N ASN A 189 -11.93 -2.80 -11.60
CA ASN A 189 -12.08 -4.25 -11.69
C ASN A 189 -12.07 -4.92 -10.30
N PHE A 190 -13.18 -4.77 -9.58
CA PHE A 190 -13.37 -5.36 -8.26
C PHE A 190 -13.43 -6.90 -8.24
N GLY A 191 -13.55 -7.56 -9.39
CA GLY A 191 -13.44 -9.02 -9.48
C GLY A 191 -12.07 -9.54 -9.01
N ALA A 192 -11.03 -8.70 -9.06
CA ALA A 192 -9.70 -9.02 -8.55
C ALA A 192 -9.45 -8.58 -7.09
N LEU A 193 -10.41 -7.91 -6.42
CA LEU A 193 -10.19 -7.30 -5.10
C LEU A 193 -9.68 -8.30 -4.07
N GLN A 194 -10.31 -9.48 -4.00
CA GLN A 194 -9.95 -10.51 -3.03
C GLN A 194 -8.56 -11.09 -3.31
N PHE A 195 -8.24 -11.34 -4.59
CA PHE A 195 -6.91 -11.79 -4.99
C PHE A 195 -5.84 -10.76 -4.61
N THR A 196 -6.08 -9.48 -4.91
CA THR A 196 -5.17 -8.39 -4.53
C THR A 196 -4.97 -8.34 -3.02
N GLY A 197 -6.03 -8.53 -2.22
CA GLY A 197 -5.93 -8.60 -0.77
C GLY A 197 -5.02 -9.73 -0.28
N TRP A 198 -5.22 -10.95 -0.79
CA TRP A 198 -4.35 -12.09 -0.46
C TRP A 198 -2.91 -11.89 -0.92
N TYR A 199 -2.71 -11.29 -2.09
CA TYR A 199 -1.40 -10.93 -2.59
C TYR A 199 -0.70 -9.96 -1.63
N CYS A 200 -1.38 -8.91 -1.17
CA CYS A 200 -0.87 -7.96 -0.17
C CYS A 200 -0.49 -8.65 1.14
N CYS A 201 -1.32 -9.57 1.65
CA CYS A 201 -0.99 -10.35 2.82
C CYS A 201 0.29 -11.17 2.60
N PHE A 202 0.39 -11.88 1.49
CA PHE A 202 1.57 -12.71 1.19
C PHE A 202 2.85 -11.87 1.11
N ILE A 203 2.86 -10.80 0.31
CA ILE A 203 4.07 -9.97 0.17
C ILE A 203 4.41 -9.25 1.48
N SER A 204 3.42 -8.81 2.27
CA SER A 204 3.70 -8.18 3.57
C SER A 204 4.50 -9.09 4.50
N ILE A 205 4.25 -10.40 4.45
CA ILE A 205 4.98 -11.37 5.26
C ILE A 205 6.35 -11.64 4.64
N VAL A 206 6.38 -11.98 3.35
CA VAL A 206 7.59 -12.49 2.68
C VAL A 206 8.62 -11.40 2.41
N THR A 207 8.18 -10.21 2.00
CA THR A 207 9.07 -9.14 1.55
C THR A 207 9.28 -8.04 2.60
N ILE A 208 8.53 -8.06 3.71
CA ILE A 208 8.62 -7.04 4.76
C ILE A 208 8.83 -7.66 6.14
N ALA A 209 7.87 -8.46 6.63
CA ALA A 209 7.90 -9.01 7.98
C ALA A 209 9.13 -9.89 8.21
N TYR A 210 9.35 -10.85 7.32
CA TYR A 210 10.44 -11.79 7.42
C TYR A 210 11.80 -11.08 7.34
N PRO A 211 12.07 -10.21 6.36
CA PRO A 211 13.28 -9.38 6.34
C PRO A 211 13.45 -8.53 7.62
N ALA A 212 12.39 -7.87 8.10
CA ALA A 212 12.48 -7.05 9.31
C ALA A 212 12.84 -7.89 10.54
N LEU A 213 12.19 -9.05 10.74
CA LEU A 213 12.48 -9.97 11.83
C LEU A 213 13.88 -10.60 11.72
N ALA A 214 14.29 -10.97 10.52
CA ALA A 214 15.65 -11.48 10.26
C ALA A 214 16.70 -10.42 10.63
N ASN A 215 16.46 -9.13 10.32
CA ASN A 215 17.36 -8.07 10.77
C ASN A 215 17.41 -7.95 12.28
N LEU A 216 16.24 -7.93 12.94
CA LEU A 216 16.14 -7.76 14.39
C LEU A 216 16.84 -8.91 15.14
N ASN A 217 16.76 -10.14 14.63
CA ASN A 217 17.32 -11.32 15.27
C ASN A 217 18.79 -11.57 14.92
N ALA A 218 19.18 -11.38 13.66
CA ALA A 218 20.52 -11.75 13.17
C ALA A 218 21.41 -10.54 12.83
N GLY A 219 20.90 -9.32 12.99
CA GLY A 219 21.59 -8.07 12.63
C GLY A 219 21.79 -7.87 11.12
N LYS A 220 21.31 -8.79 10.28
CA LYS A 220 21.60 -8.85 8.83
C LYS A 220 20.39 -9.33 8.04
N VAL A 221 20.19 -8.75 6.85
CA VAL A 221 19.18 -9.17 5.87
C VAL A 221 19.84 -9.19 4.51
N GLY A 222 19.90 -10.39 3.90
CA GLY A 222 20.68 -10.62 2.70
C GLY A 222 22.18 -10.73 2.99
N ALA A 223 22.89 -11.47 2.12
CA ALA A 223 24.34 -11.38 2.03
C ALA A 223 24.65 -10.16 1.16
N TRP A 224 25.20 -9.11 1.78
CA TRP A 224 25.82 -7.98 1.10
C TRP A 224 27.28 -8.32 0.80
#